data_AF-A0A1Y4W1I9-F1
#
_entry.id   AF-A0A1Y4W1I9-F1
#
_cell.length_a   1.000
_cell.length_b   1.000
_cell.length_c   1.000
_cell.angle_alpha   90.00
_cell.angle_beta   90.00
_cell.angle_gamma   90.00
#
_symmetry.space_group_name_H-M   'P 1'
#
loop_
_entity.id
_entity.type
_entity.pdbx_description
1 polymer ?
#
loop_
_entity_poly.entity_id
_entity_poly.type
_entity_poly.pdbx_seq_one_letter_code
_entity_poly.pdbx_strand_id
1 'polypeptide(L)'
;MNFISGSAKKRPLSHMQKMKRHTFLDISSAGDFPNIDIFIDKQKLIRKLHDNGMCDASGNPASIKRLLCKPIEDIITYGNQVLRGLVNNNQGCRNYYDMHRIQYIIQYSIAYTIARKCDISIKKVFKKHHTQLIYSYMNDKGEAKTIRLALYPSFKRDKTFFPQWLRRIKQDVEYRYRDTNPLKRNCYICGNPQHHVMFHRKRISSLHMPYSHIIKEMIRINRRQICLCRECFIKVSQNLLEYNQMTKRKLI
;
A
#
# COMPACT_ATOMS: atom_id res chain seq x y z
N MET A 1 -73.02 -30.02 5.21
CA MET A 1 -72.55 -30.32 6.58
C MET A 1 -71.18 -30.97 6.50
N ASN A 2 -70.32 -30.59 7.45
CA ASN A 2 -69.06 -31.23 7.85
C ASN A 2 -67.78 -30.84 7.07
N PHE A 3 -67.14 -29.82 7.66
CA PHE A 3 -65.69 -29.67 7.80
C PHE A 3 -65.00 -31.00 8.07
N ILE A 4 -63.93 -31.31 7.33
CA ILE A 4 -62.79 -32.07 7.86
C ILE A 4 -61.49 -31.45 7.32
N SER A 5 -60.76 -30.86 8.26
CA SER A 5 -59.37 -30.40 8.16
C SER A 5 -58.42 -31.56 7.81
N GLY A 6 -57.82 -31.50 6.62
CA GLY A 6 -56.76 -32.42 6.20
C GLY A 6 -55.37 -31.89 6.57
N SER A 7 -54.87 -32.25 7.74
CA SER A 7 -53.47 -32.04 8.16
C SER A 7 -52.52 -32.87 7.29
N ALA A 8 -51.90 -32.24 6.28
CA ALA A 8 -50.83 -32.84 5.51
C ALA A 8 -49.55 -32.91 6.38
N LYS A 9 -49.22 -34.12 6.84
CA LYS A 9 -47.95 -34.51 7.47
C LYS A 9 -46.77 -34.02 6.62
N LYS A 10 -46.05 -33.01 7.11
CA LYS A 10 -44.73 -32.64 6.57
C LYS A 10 -43.75 -33.78 6.87
N ARG A 11 -43.34 -34.51 5.83
CA ARG A 11 -42.14 -35.36 5.87
C ARG A 11 -40.92 -34.43 5.98
N PRO A 12 -40.02 -34.61 6.96
CA PRO A 12 -38.81 -33.80 7.02
C PRO A 12 -37.86 -34.23 5.91
N LEU A 13 -37.63 -33.35 4.94
CA LEU A 13 -36.54 -33.46 3.98
C LEU A 13 -35.21 -33.29 4.73
N SER A 14 -34.68 -34.41 5.19
CA SER A 14 -33.32 -34.57 5.66
C SER A 14 -32.38 -34.68 4.46
N HIS A 15 -31.79 -33.57 4.03
CA HIS A 15 -30.38 -33.52 3.57
C HIS A 15 -29.95 -32.08 3.21
N MET A 16 -29.85 -31.18 4.19
CA MET A 16 -28.97 -30.02 4.01
C MET A 16 -27.54 -30.48 4.29
N GLN A 17 -26.75 -30.66 3.22
CA GLN A 17 -25.30 -30.80 3.33
C GLN A 17 -24.77 -29.58 4.12
N LYS A 18 -24.33 -29.83 5.35
CA LYS A 18 -23.67 -28.83 6.18
C LYS A 18 -22.48 -28.27 5.39
N MET A 19 -22.61 -27.04 4.89
CA MET A 19 -21.47 -26.24 4.50
C MET A 19 -20.49 -26.24 5.68
N LYS A 20 -19.31 -26.83 5.48
CA LYS A 20 -18.21 -26.76 6.45
C LYS A 20 -17.91 -25.29 6.67
N ARG A 21 -18.39 -24.74 7.79
CA ARG A 21 -17.86 -23.51 8.36
C ARG A 21 -16.38 -23.79 8.60
N HIS A 22 -15.50 -23.08 7.91
CA HIS A 22 -14.09 -23.06 8.28
C HIS A 22 -14.00 -22.38 9.64
N THR A 23 -14.05 -23.18 10.71
CA THR A 23 -13.81 -22.73 12.08
C THR A 23 -12.36 -22.26 12.13
N PHE A 24 -12.19 -20.93 12.06
CA PHE A 24 -10.94 -20.26 12.35
C PHE A 24 -10.74 -20.35 13.86
N LEU A 25 -9.78 -21.19 14.27
CA LEU A 25 -9.30 -21.41 15.65
C LEU A 25 -10.23 -22.25 16.54
N ASP A 26 -10.00 -23.57 16.56
CA ASP A 26 -10.33 -24.37 17.74
C ASP A 26 -9.35 -24.00 18.85
N ILE A 27 -9.85 -23.28 19.85
CA ILE A 27 -9.09 -22.92 21.05
C ILE A 27 -9.23 -24.09 22.03
N SER A 28 -8.17 -24.89 22.17
CA SER A 28 -8.08 -25.91 23.20
C SER A 28 -8.01 -25.24 24.58
N SER A 29 -8.91 -25.67 25.47
CA SER A 29 -9.11 -25.19 26.84
C SER A 29 -8.05 -25.67 27.84
N ALA A 30 -6.78 -25.49 27.50
CA ALA A 30 -5.65 -25.63 28.43
C ALA A 30 -4.79 -24.37 28.32
N GLY A 31 -4.43 -23.77 29.46
CA GLY A 31 -3.93 -22.40 29.60
C GLY A 31 -2.51 -22.12 29.08
N ASP A 32 -2.15 -22.63 27.91
CA ASP A 32 -0.98 -22.20 27.14
C ASP A 32 -1.46 -21.84 25.74
N PHE A 33 -1.32 -20.57 25.35
CA PHE A 33 -1.52 -20.19 23.95
C PHE A 33 -0.61 -21.07 23.09
N PRO A 34 -1.12 -21.75 22.04
CA PRO A 34 -0.26 -22.50 21.15
C PRO A 34 0.83 -21.57 20.63
N ASN A 35 2.08 -22.02 20.63
CA ASN A 35 3.22 -21.22 20.18
C ASN A 35 3.07 -20.99 18.67
N ILE A 36 2.38 -19.91 18.27
CA ILE A 36 2.12 -19.57 16.88
C ILE A 36 3.43 -19.09 16.25
N ASP A 37 4.05 -19.95 15.45
CA ASP A 37 5.18 -19.59 14.63
C ASP A 37 4.72 -19.06 13.27
N ILE A 38 5.11 -17.82 12.97
CA ILE A 38 4.83 -17.17 11.69
C ILE A 38 6.04 -17.32 10.78
N PHE A 39 5.82 -17.81 9.56
CA PHE A 39 6.85 -17.99 8.54
C PHE A 39 6.62 -17.07 7.34
N ILE A 40 7.71 -16.67 6.71
CA ILE A 40 7.72 -15.93 5.45
C ILE A 40 7.53 -16.92 4.31
N ASP A 41 6.55 -16.66 3.46
CA ASP A 41 6.43 -17.33 2.16
C ASP A 41 7.48 -16.75 1.19
N LYS A 42 8.65 -17.41 1.17
CA LYS A 42 9.79 -17.04 0.30
C LYS A 42 9.42 -17.05 -1.18
N GLN A 43 8.63 -18.02 -1.63
CA GLN A 43 8.27 -18.12 -3.05
C GLN A 43 7.41 -16.94 -3.47
N LYS A 44 6.44 -16.54 -2.64
CA LYS A 44 5.62 -15.36 -2.89
C LYS A 44 6.44 -14.08 -2.95
N LEU A 45 7.49 -13.94 -2.13
CA LEU A 45 8.39 -12.81 -2.22
C LEU A 45 9.21 -12.81 -3.52
N ILE A 46 9.74 -13.95 -3.94
CA ILE A 46 10.48 -14.08 -5.20
C ILE A 46 9.56 -13.77 -6.39
N ARG A 47 8.32 -14.27 -6.39
CA ARG A 47 7.32 -13.92 -7.43
C ARG A 47 7.08 -12.42 -7.50
N LYS A 48 6.91 -11.74 -6.36
CA LYS A 48 6.79 -10.27 -6.34
C LYS A 48 8.03 -9.56 -6.90
N LEU A 49 9.23 -10.08 -6.67
CA LEU A 49 10.46 -9.51 -7.25
C LEU A 49 10.52 -9.74 -8.76
N HIS A 50 10.10 -10.91 -9.22
CA HIS A 50 9.97 -11.25 -10.64
C HIS A 50 8.99 -10.32 -11.34
N ASP A 51 7.80 -10.11 -10.75
CA ASP A 51 6.76 -9.21 -11.28
C ASP A 51 7.26 -7.75 -11.39
N ASN A 52 8.17 -7.34 -10.51
CA ASN A 52 8.81 -6.03 -10.56
C ASN A 52 9.97 -5.92 -11.58
N GLY A 53 10.36 -7.05 -12.19
CA GLY A 53 11.45 -7.19 -13.16
C GLY A 53 12.84 -7.33 -12.55
N MET A 54 12.93 -7.71 -11.26
CA MET A 54 14.22 -7.80 -10.54
C MET A 54 14.89 -9.17 -10.65
N CYS A 55 14.14 -10.23 -10.92
CA CYS A 55 14.68 -11.58 -11.07
C CYS A 55 14.05 -12.33 -12.23
N ASP A 56 14.71 -13.40 -12.66
CA ASP A 56 14.17 -14.38 -13.60
C ASP A 56 13.15 -15.32 -12.90
N ALA A 57 12.52 -16.20 -13.68
CA ALA A 57 11.57 -17.20 -13.18
C ALA A 57 12.22 -18.18 -12.18
N SER A 58 13.53 -18.37 -12.27
CA SER A 58 14.34 -19.23 -11.39
C SER A 58 14.76 -18.52 -10.10
N GLY A 59 14.48 -17.23 -9.95
CA GLY A 59 14.85 -16.41 -8.78
C GLY A 59 16.30 -15.92 -8.78
N ASN A 60 16.96 -15.83 -9.94
CA ASN A 60 18.26 -15.18 -10.13
C ASN A 60 18.10 -13.70 -10.46
N PRO A 61 19.01 -12.83 -10.01
CA PRO A 61 18.91 -11.39 -10.24
C PRO A 61 19.03 -11.04 -11.72
N ALA A 62 18.21 -10.09 -12.18
CA ALA A 62 18.19 -9.59 -13.56
C ALA A 62 18.17 -8.05 -13.59
N SER A 63 18.58 -7.46 -14.72
CA SER A 63 18.53 -6.00 -14.92
C SER A 63 17.09 -5.50 -15.09
N ILE A 64 16.71 -4.44 -14.39
CA ILE A 64 15.36 -3.87 -14.43
C ILE A 64 15.23 -2.95 -15.64
N LYS A 65 14.69 -3.47 -16.74
CA LYS A 65 14.60 -2.75 -18.03
C LYS A 65 13.89 -1.39 -17.92
N ARG A 66 12.79 -1.30 -17.16
CA ARG A 66 12.00 -0.07 -17.01
C ARG A 66 12.73 1.09 -16.30
N LEU A 67 13.82 0.80 -15.58
CA LEU A 67 14.58 1.81 -14.84
C LEU A 67 15.80 2.31 -15.61
N LEU A 68 16.10 1.78 -16.81
CA LEU A 68 17.27 2.19 -17.59
C LEU A 68 17.23 3.68 -17.98
N CYS A 69 16.03 4.22 -18.22
CA CYS A 69 15.83 5.64 -18.54
C CYS A 69 15.94 6.56 -17.31
N LYS A 70 15.90 6.02 -16.09
CA LYS A 70 15.98 6.79 -14.84
C LYS A 70 17.43 7.10 -14.46
N PRO A 71 17.70 8.21 -13.77
CA PRO A 71 19.05 8.51 -13.30
C PRO A 71 19.47 7.53 -12.19
N ILE A 72 20.77 7.44 -11.89
CA ILE A 72 21.32 6.37 -11.04
C ILE A 72 20.80 6.48 -9.60
N GLU A 73 20.62 7.69 -9.09
CA GLU A 73 20.07 8.00 -7.77
C GLU A 73 18.64 7.48 -7.61
N ASP A 74 17.80 7.58 -8.64
CA ASP A 74 16.43 7.05 -8.63
C ASP A 74 16.44 5.52 -8.62
N ILE A 75 17.38 4.91 -9.34
CA ILE A 75 17.53 3.44 -9.39
C ILE A 75 17.89 2.92 -7.98
N ILE A 76 18.86 3.54 -7.31
CA ILE A 76 19.27 3.15 -5.95
C ILE A 76 18.15 3.42 -4.95
N THR A 77 17.46 4.57 -5.08
CA THR A 77 16.30 4.92 -4.24
C THR A 77 15.19 3.87 -4.37
N TYR A 78 14.90 3.43 -5.58
CA TYR A 78 13.92 2.38 -5.84
C TYR A 78 14.32 1.06 -5.17
N GLY A 79 15.60 0.65 -5.28
CA GLY A 79 16.13 -0.52 -4.58
C GLY A 79 15.91 -0.44 -3.07
N ASN A 80 16.19 0.72 -2.46
CA ASN A 80 15.97 0.97 -1.03
C ASN A 80 14.49 0.86 -0.63
N GLN A 81 13.58 1.40 -1.44
CA GLN A 81 12.14 1.32 -1.18
C GLN A 81 11.66 -0.14 -1.17
N VAL A 82 12.06 -0.93 -2.16
CA VAL A 82 11.68 -2.35 -2.25
C VAL A 82 12.28 -3.15 -1.10
N LEU A 83 13.58 -3.00 -0.84
CA LEU A 83 14.25 -3.72 0.24
C LEU A 83 13.61 -3.41 1.60
N ARG A 84 13.42 -2.13 1.92
CA ARG A 84 12.77 -1.69 3.17
C ARG A 84 11.35 -2.23 3.29
N GLY A 85 10.58 -2.20 2.20
CA GLY A 85 9.20 -2.67 2.18
C GLY A 85 9.08 -4.18 2.41
N LEU A 86 10.03 -4.97 1.89
CA LEU A 86 10.02 -6.43 2.10
C LEU A 86 10.58 -6.81 3.48
N VAL A 87 11.65 -6.17 3.93
CA VAL A 87 12.34 -6.55 5.16
C VAL A 87 11.54 -6.13 6.41
N ASN A 88 11.03 -4.91 6.45
CA ASN A 88 10.38 -4.37 7.65
C ASN A 88 9.09 -5.10 8.04
N ASN A 89 8.38 -5.67 7.08
CA ASN A 89 7.12 -6.36 7.34
C ASN A 89 7.30 -7.78 7.90
N ASN A 90 8.52 -8.32 7.88
CA ASN A 90 8.78 -9.74 8.13
C ASN A 90 9.75 -10.01 9.29
N GLN A 91 10.15 -8.98 10.07
CA GLN A 91 11.19 -9.08 11.11
C GLN A 91 10.85 -10.07 12.23
N GLY A 92 9.56 -10.26 12.52
CA GLY A 92 9.08 -11.19 13.54
C GLY A 92 9.04 -12.66 13.13
N CYS A 93 9.19 -12.96 11.84
CA CYS A 93 9.01 -14.31 11.32
C CYS A 93 10.16 -15.25 11.71
N ARG A 94 9.88 -16.55 11.84
CA ARG A 94 10.87 -17.55 12.30
C ARG A 94 12.02 -17.74 11.31
N ASN A 95 11.72 -17.75 10.01
CA ASN A 95 12.70 -17.87 8.93
C ASN A 95 13.18 -16.51 8.39
N TYR A 96 13.26 -15.48 9.23
CA TYR A 96 13.71 -14.15 8.79
C TYR A 96 15.13 -14.15 8.17
N TYR A 97 15.95 -15.15 8.48
CA TYR A 97 17.25 -15.36 7.83
C TYR A 97 17.15 -15.52 6.30
N ASP A 98 16.01 -15.97 5.75
CA ASP A 98 15.78 -16.06 4.30
C ASP A 98 15.88 -14.71 3.58
N MET A 99 15.77 -13.59 4.33
CA MET A 99 15.92 -12.25 3.78
C MET A 99 17.32 -11.98 3.22
N HIS A 100 18.34 -12.76 3.61
CA HIS A 100 19.65 -12.71 2.95
C HIS A 100 19.54 -12.97 1.43
N ARG A 101 18.74 -13.96 1.01
CA ARG A 101 18.53 -14.26 -0.42
C ARG A 101 17.78 -13.14 -1.12
N ILE A 102 16.78 -12.56 -0.47
CA ILE A 102 16.00 -11.43 -1.01
C ILE A 102 16.89 -10.20 -1.19
N GLN A 103 17.70 -9.85 -0.19
CA GLN A 103 18.65 -8.74 -0.29
C GLN A 103 19.67 -8.97 -1.41
N TYR A 104 20.19 -10.20 -1.54
CA TYR A 104 21.08 -10.56 -2.64
C TYR A 104 20.45 -10.31 -4.01
N ILE A 105 19.20 -10.75 -4.22
CA ILE A 105 18.49 -10.53 -5.49
C ILE A 105 18.35 -9.04 -5.78
N ILE A 106 17.91 -8.25 -4.81
CA ILE A 106 17.71 -6.79 -4.99
C ILE A 106 19.06 -6.11 -5.28
N GLN A 107 20.09 -6.38 -4.48
CA GLN A 107 21.41 -5.78 -4.63
C GLN A 107 21.99 -6.03 -6.02
N TYR A 108 21.98 -7.28 -6.48
CA TYR A 108 22.52 -7.64 -7.79
C TYR A 108 21.64 -7.12 -8.92
N SER A 109 20.31 -7.14 -8.79
CA SER A 109 19.40 -6.58 -9.79
C SER A 109 19.68 -5.09 -10.05
N ILE A 110 19.90 -4.31 -8.98
CA ILE A 110 20.29 -2.90 -9.09
C ILE A 110 21.67 -2.76 -9.71
N ALA A 111 22.65 -3.57 -9.30
CA ALA A 111 24.00 -3.55 -9.88
C ALA A 111 23.98 -3.88 -11.38
N TYR A 112 23.20 -4.89 -11.82
CA TYR A 112 22.99 -5.23 -13.22
C TYR A 112 22.35 -4.08 -14.01
N THR A 113 21.43 -3.35 -13.38
CA THR A 113 20.76 -2.21 -14.00
C THR A 113 21.74 -1.06 -14.24
N ILE A 114 22.60 -0.75 -13.26
CA ILE A 114 23.67 0.25 -13.38
C ILE A 114 24.72 -0.19 -14.42
N ALA A 115 25.14 -1.46 -14.37
CA ALA A 115 26.06 -2.06 -15.34
C ALA A 115 25.59 -1.84 -16.77
N ARG A 116 24.30 -2.14 -17.04
CA ARG A 116 23.69 -1.98 -18.35
C ARG A 116 23.51 -0.51 -18.76
N LYS A 117 23.22 0.38 -17.81
CA LYS A 117 23.07 1.82 -18.08
C LYS A 117 24.40 2.49 -18.47
N CYS A 118 25.48 2.10 -17.81
CA CYS A 118 26.81 2.67 -18.02
C CYS A 118 27.67 1.87 -19.01
N ASP A 119 27.14 0.79 -19.59
CA ASP A 119 27.86 -0.17 -20.44
C ASP A 119 29.17 -0.68 -19.83
N ILE A 120 29.10 -1.11 -18.57
CA ILE A 120 30.23 -1.64 -17.81
C ILE A 120 29.91 -3.01 -17.22
N SER A 121 30.94 -3.84 -17.07
CA SER A 121 30.81 -5.11 -16.33
C SER A 121 30.45 -4.87 -14.86
N ILE A 122 29.73 -5.80 -14.24
CA ILE A 122 29.37 -5.77 -12.81
C ILE A 122 30.59 -5.62 -11.90
N LYS A 123 31.70 -6.28 -12.24
CA LYS A 123 32.97 -6.18 -11.49
C LYS A 123 33.44 -4.72 -11.42
N LYS A 124 33.34 -3.99 -12.55
CA LYS A 124 33.65 -2.55 -12.61
C LYS A 124 32.65 -1.72 -11.80
N VAL A 125 31.37 -2.08 -11.78
CA VAL A 125 30.35 -1.41 -10.94
C VAL A 125 30.74 -1.48 -9.46
N PHE A 126 31.02 -2.69 -8.93
CA PHE A 126 31.39 -2.84 -7.53
C PHE A 126 32.75 -2.25 -7.19
N LYS A 127 33.69 -2.19 -8.15
CA LYS A 127 34.96 -1.47 -7.97
C LYS A 127 34.75 0.05 -7.84
N LYS A 128 33.83 0.62 -8.62
CA LYS A 128 33.56 2.06 -8.65
C LYS A 128 32.62 2.53 -7.52
N HIS A 129 31.59 1.75 -7.23
CA HIS A 129 30.51 2.14 -6.31
C HIS A 129 30.51 1.33 -5.00
N HIS A 130 31.48 0.45 -4.78
CA HIS A 130 31.51 -0.48 -3.65
C HIS A 130 30.29 -1.42 -3.57
N THR A 131 30.32 -2.36 -2.62
CA THR A 131 29.25 -3.33 -2.36
C THR A 131 27.89 -2.67 -2.08
N GLN A 132 27.90 -1.50 -1.43
CA GLN A 132 26.70 -0.73 -1.08
C GLN A 132 26.20 0.18 -2.23
N LEU A 133 26.83 0.15 -3.41
CA LEU A 133 26.45 0.98 -4.55
C LEU A 133 26.35 2.47 -4.19
N ILE A 134 27.41 2.99 -3.57
CA ILE A 134 27.55 4.39 -3.18
C ILE A 134 27.67 5.26 -4.43
N TYR A 135 26.83 6.29 -4.52
CA TYR A 135 26.78 7.22 -5.64
C TYR A 135 26.60 8.65 -5.13
N SER A 136 27.45 9.56 -5.61
CA SER A 136 27.38 10.99 -5.28
C SER A 136 26.89 11.77 -6.49
N TYR A 137 25.92 12.66 -6.28
CA TYR A 137 25.31 13.50 -7.31
C TYR A 137 24.97 14.89 -6.77
N MET A 138 24.79 15.86 -7.67
CA MET A 138 24.29 17.19 -7.32
C MET A 138 22.78 17.22 -7.51
N ASN A 139 22.03 17.71 -6.52
CA ASN A 139 20.60 17.94 -6.70
C ASN A 139 20.34 19.13 -7.61
N ASP A 140 19.08 19.27 -8.04
CA ASP A 140 18.54 20.48 -8.69
C ASP A 140 18.77 21.78 -7.88
N LYS A 141 19.02 21.66 -6.57
CA LYS A 141 19.35 22.77 -5.66
C LYS A 141 20.85 23.09 -5.56
N GLY A 142 21.71 22.40 -6.30
CA GLY A 142 23.16 22.56 -6.25
C GLY A 142 23.86 21.90 -5.05
N GLU A 143 23.13 21.16 -4.21
CA GLU A 143 23.69 20.46 -3.05
C GLU A 143 24.25 19.09 -3.44
N ALA A 144 25.48 18.80 -3.02
CA ALA A 144 26.07 17.47 -3.15
C ALA A 144 25.38 16.47 -2.21
N LYS A 145 24.76 15.43 -2.77
CA LYS A 145 24.17 14.32 -2.03
C LYS A 145 24.83 13.00 -2.37
N THR A 146 24.99 12.18 -1.35
CA THR A 146 25.46 10.81 -1.47
C THR A 146 24.32 9.86 -1.15
N ILE A 147 24.04 8.94 -2.06
CA ILE A 147 23.07 7.86 -1.87
C ILE A 147 23.78 6.51 -1.88
N ARG A 148 23.27 5.57 -1.10
CA ARG A 148 23.74 4.19 -1.05
C ARG A 148 22.56 3.23 -0.90
N LEU A 149 22.76 1.99 -1.32
CA LEU A 149 21.85 0.90 -1.01
C LEU A 149 21.99 0.53 0.47
N ALA A 150 20.91 0.70 1.24
CA ALA A 150 20.85 0.46 2.68
C ALA A 150 20.75 -1.05 2.97
N LEU A 151 21.87 -1.75 2.78
CA LEU A 151 21.98 -3.17 3.07
C LEU A 151 21.85 -3.42 4.58
N TYR A 152 21.04 -4.41 4.95
CA TYR A 152 20.88 -4.84 6.33
C TYR A 152 22.06 -5.74 6.72
N PRO A 153 22.75 -5.46 7.84
CA PRO A 153 23.93 -6.22 8.26
C PRO A 153 23.55 -7.58 8.87
N SER A 154 22.34 -7.69 9.44
CA SER A 154 21.87 -8.92 10.06
C SER A 154 20.38 -9.14 9.81
N PHE A 155 20.02 -10.40 9.61
CA PHE A 155 18.64 -10.86 9.55
C PHE A 155 18.30 -11.77 10.73
N LYS A 156 18.66 -11.30 11.94
CA LYS A 156 18.24 -11.95 13.19
C LYS A 156 16.77 -11.61 13.47
N ARG A 157 15.98 -12.63 13.82
CA ARG A 157 14.55 -12.49 14.15
C ARG A 157 14.38 -11.56 15.34
N ASP A 158 13.49 -10.59 15.22
CA ASP A 158 13.02 -9.78 16.34
C ASP A 158 11.79 -10.44 16.98
N LYS A 159 11.96 -11.02 18.17
CA LYS A 159 10.86 -11.68 18.91
C LYS A 159 9.81 -10.69 19.41
N THR A 160 10.16 -9.41 19.54
CA THR A 160 9.27 -8.36 20.06
C THR A 160 8.40 -7.72 18.96
N PHE A 161 8.71 -7.99 17.69
CA PHE A 161 8.03 -7.38 16.54
C PHE A 161 6.52 -7.59 16.56
N PHE A 162 6.05 -8.85 16.61
CA PHE A 162 4.61 -9.15 16.59
C PHE A 162 3.88 -8.68 17.85
N PRO A 163 4.40 -8.88 19.09
CA PRO A 163 3.81 -8.30 20.28
C PRO A 163 3.67 -6.78 20.21
N GLN A 164 4.70 -6.08 19.73
CA GLN A 164 4.67 -4.62 19.60
C GLN A 164 3.70 -4.17 18.50
N TRP A 165 3.67 -4.88 17.37
CA TRP A 165 2.72 -4.65 16.28
C TRP A 165 1.27 -4.83 16.75
N LEU A 166 0.98 -5.92 17.47
CA LEU A 166 -0.33 -6.19 18.02
C LEU A 166 -0.75 -5.11 19.03
N ARG A 167 0.18 -4.68 19.90
CA ARG A 167 -0.06 -3.57 20.85
C ARG A 167 -0.45 -2.28 20.13
N ARG A 168 0.26 -1.92 19.05
CA ARG A 168 -0.05 -0.72 18.26
C ARG A 168 -1.40 -0.78 17.57
N ILE A 169 -1.83 -1.97 17.12
CA ILE A 169 -3.14 -2.14 16.48
C ILE A 169 -4.28 -2.09 17.49
N LYS A 170 -4.05 -2.59 18.71
CA LYS A 170 -5.01 -2.53 19.81
C LYS A 170 -5.10 -1.16 20.48
N GLN A 171 -4.25 -0.20 20.12
CA GLN A 171 -4.38 1.18 20.60
C GLN A 171 -5.56 1.85 19.91
N ASP A 172 -6.48 2.38 20.70
CA ASP A 172 -7.56 3.21 20.19
C ASP A 172 -6.95 4.44 19.53
N VAL A 173 -7.23 4.59 18.24
CA VAL A 173 -6.81 5.79 17.49
C VAL A 173 -7.85 6.86 17.77
N GLU A 174 -7.51 7.81 18.64
CA GLU A 174 -8.30 9.04 18.77
C GLU A 174 -8.14 9.86 17.48
N TYR A 175 -9.16 9.82 16.64
CA TYR A 175 -9.27 10.74 15.52
C TYR A 175 -9.53 12.14 16.09
N ARG A 176 -8.50 12.98 16.13
CA ARG A 176 -8.68 14.42 16.35
C ARG A 176 -9.38 15.01 15.13
N TYR A 177 -10.70 15.06 15.18
CA TYR A 177 -11.48 15.83 14.22
C TYR A 177 -11.14 17.31 14.40
N ARG A 178 -10.89 17.99 13.29
CA ARG A 178 -10.76 19.45 13.33
C ARG A 178 -12.19 20.00 13.37
N ASP A 179 -12.68 20.33 14.57
CA ASP A 179 -14.03 20.88 14.82
C ASP A 179 -14.31 22.24 14.19
N THR A 180 -13.36 22.76 13.38
CA THR A 180 -13.61 23.91 12.53
C THR A 180 -14.70 23.53 11.54
N ASN A 181 -15.93 23.99 11.79
CA ASN A 181 -17.05 23.83 10.87
C ASN A 181 -16.58 24.20 9.45
N PRO A 182 -16.48 23.23 8.52
CA PRO A 182 -15.90 23.46 7.20
C PRO A 182 -16.77 24.40 6.34
N LEU A 183 -18.02 24.66 6.75
CA LEU A 183 -18.90 25.67 6.14
C LEU A 183 -18.54 27.11 6.55
N LYS A 184 -17.72 27.33 7.59
CA LYS A 184 -17.18 28.67 7.91
C LYS A 184 -16.13 29.14 6.91
N ARG A 185 -15.74 28.32 5.92
CA ARG A 185 -14.76 28.67 4.90
C ARG A 185 -15.43 29.40 3.74
N ASN A 186 -14.77 30.42 3.22
CA ASN A 186 -15.17 31.09 1.98
C ASN A 186 -15.26 30.10 0.81
N CYS A 187 -16.08 30.42 -0.18
CA CYS A 187 -16.22 29.61 -1.38
C CYS A 187 -14.84 29.35 -2.01
N TYR A 188 -14.50 28.08 -2.25
CA TYR A 188 -13.20 27.69 -2.79
C TYR A 188 -12.91 28.29 -4.17
N ILE A 189 -13.95 28.51 -4.99
CA ILE A 189 -13.84 29.02 -6.35
C ILE A 189 -13.82 30.55 -6.37
N CYS A 190 -14.90 31.19 -5.90
CA CYS A 190 -15.03 32.66 -6.01
C CYS A 190 -14.64 33.43 -4.75
N GLY A 191 -14.41 32.78 -3.60
CA GLY A 191 -14.08 33.46 -2.35
C GLY A 191 -15.26 34.11 -1.62
N ASN A 192 -16.50 33.98 -2.11
CA ASN A 192 -17.70 34.54 -1.46
C ASN A 192 -17.87 33.98 -0.02
N PRO A 193 -18.08 34.82 1.00
CA PRO A 193 -18.25 34.41 2.41
C PRO A 193 -19.69 34.02 2.80
N GLN A 194 -20.66 34.01 1.87
CA GLN A 194 -22.07 33.74 2.19
C GLN A 194 -22.60 32.41 1.61
N HIS A 195 -23.44 31.74 2.41
CA HIS A 195 -24.28 30.58 2.05
C HIS A 195 -23.54 29.46 1.30
N HIS A 196 -22.78 28.67 2.05
CA HIS A 196 -21.98 27.58 1.51
C HIS A 196 -22.65 26.22 1.62
N VAL A 197 -22.44 25.42 0.59
CA VAL A 197 -22.82 24.00 0.52
C VAL A 197 -21.54 23.19 0.31
N MET A 198 -21.47 22.04 0.96
CA MET A 198 -20.37 21.12 0.78
C MET A 198 -20.53 20.36 -0.53
N PHE A 199 -19.63 20.60 -1.48
CA PHE A 199 -19.59 19.86 -2.74
C PHE A 199 -18.61 18.70 -2.64
N HIS A 200 -19.03 17.56 -3.17
CA HIS A 200 -18.18 16.37 -3.27
C HIS A 200 -17.79 16.12 -4.72
N ARG A 201 -16.47 16.07 -4.98
CA ARG A 201 -15.94 15.89 -6.35
C ARG A 201 -16.43 14.62 -7.06
N LYS A 202 -16.71 13.55 -6.31
CA LYS A 202 -17.34 12.34 -6.80
C LYS A 202 -18.51 11.97 -5.88
N ARG A 203 -19.68 11.70 -6.46
CA ARG A 203 -20.84 11.20 -5.71
C ARG A 203 -20.64 9.71 -5.43
N ILE A 204 -21.08 9.24 -4.27
CA ILE A 204 -20.99 7.79 -3.97
C ILE A 204 -21.85 7.01 -4.96
N SER A 205 -22.99 7.57 -5.35
CA SER A 205 -23.88 7.02 -6.38
C SER A 205 -23.25 6.93 -7.77
N SER A 206 -22.20 7.70 -8.07
CA SER A 206 -21.52 7.64 -9.37
C SER A 206 -20.36 6.64 -9.39
N LEU A 207 -20.21 5.80 -8.37
CA LEU A 207 -19.19 4.76 -8.28
C LEU A 207 -19.75 3.43 -8.78
N HIS A 208 -19.04 2.76 -9.68
CA HIS A 208 -19.42 1.44 -10.17
C HIS A 208 -19.21 0.38 -9.08
N MET A 209 -20.26 -0.34 -8.72
CA MET A 209 -20.24 -1.37 -7.68
C MET A 209 -19.97 -2.74 -8.31
N PRO A 210 -19.34 -3.70 -7.61
CA PRO A 210 -19.12 -3.73 -6.15
C PRO A 210 -17.69 -3.40 -5.71
N TYR A 211 -17.57 -2.57 -4.65
CA TYR A 211 -16.33 -2.39 -3.88
C TYR A 211 -16.39 -3.13 -2.53
N SER A 212 -15.24 -3.58 -2.03
CA SER A 212 -15.10 -4.17 -0.69
C SER A 212 -15.43 -3.14 0.41
N HIS A 213 -15.80 -3.62 1.61
CA HIS A 213 -16.15 -2.76 2.75
C HIS A 213 -15.02 -1.80 3.12
N ILE A 214 -13.77 -2.28 3.09
CA ILE A 214 -12.58 -1.46 3.36
C ILE A 214 -12.44 -0.34 2.32
N ILE A 215 -12.66 -0.64 1.04
CA ILE A 215 -12.58 0.36 -0.03
C ILE A 215 -13.68 1.42 0.15
N LYS A 216 -14.90 1.02 0.55
CA LYS A 216 -15.98 1.97 0.86
C LYS A 216 -15.60 2.92 2.00
N GLU A 217 -15.02 2.41 3.08
CA GLU A 217 -14.54 3.24 4.19
C GLU A 217 -13.38 4.14 3.79
N MET A 218 -12.41 3.62 3.04
CA MET A 218 -11.32 4.44 2.49
C MET A 218 -11.84 5.56 1.59
N ILE A 219 -12.87 5.30 0.78
CA ILE A 219 -13.52 6.32 -0.03
C ILE A 219 -14.22 7.35 0.85
N ARG A 220 -14.94 6.93 1.93
CA ARG A 220 -15.57 7.86 2.88
C ARG A 220 -14.54 8.77 3.55
N ILE A 221 -13.44 8.21 4.06
CA ILE A 221 -12.36 8.93 4.74
C ILE A 221 -11.64 9.90 3.78
N ASN A 222 -11.31 9.45 2.57
CA ASN A 222 -10.51 10.23 1.62
C ASN A 222 -11.33 11.10 0.66
N ARG A 223 -12.67 11.14 0.81
CA ARG A 223 -13.54 11.92 -0.07
C ARG A 223 -13.25 13.39 0.10
N ARG A 224 -12.53 13.98 -0.85
CA ARG A 224 -12.26 15.41 -0.89
C ARG A 224 -13.58 16.17 -1.00
N GLN A 225 -13.89 16.95 0.03
CA GLN A 225 -15.03 17.85 0.09
C GLN A 225 -14.53 19.30 -0.07
N ILE A 226 -15.25 20.12 -0.84
CA ILE A 226 -14.92 21.54 -1.04
C ILE A 226 -16.12 22.41 -0.69
N CYS A 227 -15.86 23.50 0.02
CA CYS A 227 -16.88 24.48 0.39
C CYS A 227 -17.17 25.40 -0.80
N LEU A 228 -18.41 25.46 -1.30
CA LEU A 228 -18.80 26.30 -2.45
C LEU A 228 -20.04 27.14 -2.12
N CYS A 229 -20.15 28.35 -2.68
CA CYS A 229 -21.42 29.06 -2.71
C CYS A 229 -22.41 28.35 -3.66
N ARG A 230 -23.71 28.63 -3.50
CA ARG A 230 -24.79 28.00 -4.30
C ARG A 230 -24.59 28.13 -5.81
N GLU A 231 -24.14 29.29 -6.28
CA GLU A 231 -23.88 29.53 -7.71
C GLU A 231 -22.74 28.65 -8.25
N CYS A 232 -21.62 28.60 -7.53
CA CYS A 232 -20.49 27.76 -7.89
C CYS A 232 -20.86 26.27 -7.82
N PHE A 233 -21.69 25.88 -6.86
CA PHE A 233 -22.21 24.52 -6.75
C PHE A 233 -23.00 24.11 -8.00
N ILE A 234 -23.90 24.98 -8.49
CA ILE A 234 -24.71 24.71 -9.69
C ILE A 234 -23.79 24.58 -10.92
N LYS A 235 -22.87 25.55 -11.11
CA LYS A 235 -21.92 25.53 -12.23
C LYS A 235 -21.06 24.26 -12.25
N VAL A 236 -20.53 23.84 -11.10
CA VAL A 236 -19.75 22.59 -10.99
C VAL A 236 -20.63 21.37 -11.22
N SER A 237 -21.86 21.35 -10.69
CA SER A 237 -22.78 20.22 -10.83
C SER A 237 -23.23 19.99 -12.26
N GLN A 238 -23.27 21.05 -13.07
CA GLN A 238 -23.61 21.03 -14.49
C GLN A 238 -22.37 20.90 -15.40
N ASN A 239 -21.17 20.71 -14.83
CA ASN A 239 -19.88 20.70 -15.55
C ASN A 239 -19.62 21.96 -16.40
N LEU A 240 -20.20 23.11 -16.03
CA LEU A 240 -20.10 24.38 -16.75
C LEU A 240 -18.85 25.19 -16.40
N LEU A 241 -17.92 24.62 -15.62
CA LEU A 241 -16.64 25.25 -15.33
C LEU A 241 -15.55 24.57 -16.17
N GLU A 242 -14.92 25.34 -17.04
CA GLU A 242 -13.74 24.89 -17.78
C GLU A 242 -12.62 24.49 -16.82
N TYR A 243 -11.92 23.39 -17.17
CA TYR A 243 -10.84 22.78 -16.39
C TYR A 243 -9.75 23.79 -15.96
N ASN A 244 -9.57 24.86 -16.74
CA ASN A 244 -8.56 25.90 -16.56
C ASN A 244 -8.85 26.94 -15.47
N GLN A 245 -10.05 26.99 -14.90
CA GLN A 245 -10.36 27.92 -13.80
C GLN A 245 -9.87 27.41 -12.43
N MET A 246 -9.54 26.12 -12.31
CA MET A 246 -8.91 25.56 -11.10
C MET A 246 -7.43 25.95 -10.96
N THR A 247 -6.78 26.40 -12.03
CA THR A 247 -5.34 26.71 -12.09
C THR A 247 -5.01 28.18 -11.80
N LYS A 248 -6.00 29.08 -11.82
CA LYS A 248 -5.80 30.54 -11.72
C LYS A 248 -5.46 31.09 -10.32
N ARG A 249 -5.23 30.25 -9.31
CA ARG A 249 -4.84 30.68 -7.95
C ARG A 249 -3.42 30.26 -7.52
N LYS A 250 -2.50 30.08 -8.47
CA LYS A 250 -1.06 30.01 -8.18
C LYS A 250 -0.32 31.36 -8.34
N LEU A 251 -1.05 32.47 -8.56
CA LEU A 251 -0.46 33.77 -8.85
C LEU A 251 -1.01 34.92 -7.99
N ILE A 252 -1.53 34.64 -6.80
CA ILE A 252 -1.73 35.65 -5.75
C ILE A 252 -1.28 35.03 -4.43
#